data_AF-A0A3M9ZJE8-F1
#
_entry.id   AF-A0A3M9ZJE8-F1
#
_cell.length_a   1.000
_cell.length_b   1.000
_cell.length_c   1.000
_cell.angle_alpha   90.00
_cell.angle_beta   90.00
_cell.angle_gamma   90.00
#
_symmetry.space_group_name_H-M   'P 1'
#
loop_
_entity.id
_entity.type
_entity.pdbx_description
1 polymer ?
#
loop_
_entity_poly.entity_id
_entity_poly.type
_entity_poly.pdbx_seq_one_letter_code
_entity_poly.pdbx_strand_id
1 'polypeptide(L)'
;MDETFPVRTPWGAERMTREGMRKFLASVSPQGLNYVYHVLNVHMMDHQDFEAACDHFGVRHLLVEITDSEVCGEMAARRAREEPPSTGPLPIMMEVLGREEADARIAIYNRRVAEAEAKMAAPAPA
;
A
#
# COMPACT_ATOMS: atom_id res chain seq x y z
N MET A 1 21.32 -0.27 -16.40
CA MET A 1 20.21 -1.22 -16.18
C MET A 1 19.70 -0.93 -14.79
N ASP A 2 18.39 -0.74 -14.66
CA ASP A 2 17.79 -0.58 -13.34
C ASP A 2 17.95 -1.89 -12.55
N GLU A 3 18.22 -1.76 -11.25
CA GLU A 3 18.31 -2.90 -10.34
C GLU A 3 16.98 -3.65 -10.31
N THR A 4 17.05 -4.99 -10.36
CA THR A 4 15.85 -5.85 -10.36
C THR A 4 15.96 -6.93 -9.30
N PHE A 5 14.82 -7.30 -8.72
CA PHE A 5 14.70 -8.43 -7.80
C PHE A 5 13.76 -9.49 -8.39
N PRO A 6 14.15 -10.78 -8.42
CA PRO A 6 13.29 -11.84 -8.92
C PRO A 6 12.18 -12.20 -7.93
N VAL A 7 10.93 -12.27 -8.41
CA VAL A 7 9.78 -12.81 -7.69
C VAL A 7 9.27 -14.04 -8.41
N ARG A 8 9.25 -15.21 -7.76
CA ARG A 8 8.83 -16.46 -8.40
C ARG A 8 7.34 -16.46 -8.75
N THR A 9 7.04 -17.08 -9.88
CA THR A 9 5.69 -17.43 -10.37
C THR A 9 5.71 -18.87 -10.91
N PRO A 10 4.55 -19.49 -11.21
CA PRO A 10 4.51 -20.81 -11.84
C PRO A 10 5.22 -20.90 -13.20
N TRP A 11 5.46 -19.77 -13.85
CA TRP A 11 6.05 -19.70 -15.19
C TRP A 11 7.52 -19.25 -15.20
N GLY A 12 8.09 -18.94 -14.04
CA GLY A 12 9.48 -18.48 -13.93
C GLY A 12 9.68 -17.45 -12.82
N ALA A 13 10.47 -16.42 -13.09
CA ALA A 13 10.69 -15.31 -12.17
C ALA A 13 10.36 -13.98 -12.88
N GLU A 14 9.47 -13.21 -12.29
CA GLU A 14 9.20 -11.84 -12.69
C GLU A 14 10.27 -10.91 -12.12
N ARG A 15 10.80 -10.00 -12.94
CA ARG A 15 11.86 -9.06 -12.52
C ARG A 15 11.24 -7.75 -12.08
N MET A 16 11.12 -7.59 -10.77
CA MET A 16 10.57 -6.38 -10.17
C MET A 16 11.63 -5.29 -10.06
N THR A 17 11.28 -4.07 -10.45
CA THR A 17 12.09 -2.86 -10.19
C THR A 17 11.56 -2.13 -8.96
N ARG A 18 12.42 -1.32 -8.33
CA ARG A 18 12.02 -0.44 -7.23
C ARG A 18 10.83 0.45 -7.59
N GLU A 19 10.85 1.06 -8.77
CA GLU A 19 9.75 1.93 -9.24
C GLU A 19 8.47 1.14 -9.48
N GLY A 20 8.56 -0.05 -10.08
CA GLY A 20 7.43 -0.93 -10.31
C GLY A 20 6.76 -1.34 -8.99
N MET A 21 7.57 -1.72 -7.99
CA MET A 21 7.06 -2.04 -6.65
C MET A 21 6.41 -0.85 -5.97
N ARG A 22 7.00 0.35 -6.03
CA ARG A 22 6.37 1.56 -5.46
C ARG A 22 5.03 1.87 -6.12
N LYS A 23 4.95 1.78 -7.45
CA LYS A 23 3.70 2.02 -8.19
C LYS A 23 2.63 0.98 -7.85
N PHE A 24 3.01 -0.29 -7.79
CA PHE A 24 2.11 -1.38 -7.40
C PHE A 24 1.61 -1.19 -5.96
N LEU A 25 2.51 -0.97 -5.01
CA LEU A 25 2.11 -0.81 -3.60
C LEU A 25 1.28 0.46 -3.39
N ALA A 26 1.57 1.57 -4.06
CA ALA A 26 0.77 2.79 -3.95
C ALA A 26 -0.66 2.62 -4.51
N SER A 27 -0.87 1.74 -5.49
CA SER A 27 -2.20 1.51 -6.06
C SER A 27 -3.02 0.47 -5.29
N VAL A 28 -2.37 -0.52 -4.66
CA VAL A 28 -3.04 -1.66 -4.01
C VAL A 28 -3.09 -1.52 -2.50
N SER A 29 -2.03 -1.04 -1.85
CA SER A 29 -1.92 -1.04 -0.38
C SER A 29 -2.95 -0.19 0.37
N PRO A 30 -3.59 0.85 -0.21
CA PRO A 30 -4.73 1.50 0.44
C PRO A 30 -5.90 0.54 0.75
N GLN A 31 -6.03 -0.59 0.04
CA GLN A 31 -7.01 -1.63 0.38
C GLN A 31 -6.61 -2.43 1.64
N GLY A 32 -5.37 -2.29 2.11
CA GLY A 32 -4.79 -3.02 3.22
C GLY A 32 -4.00 -4.26 2.79
N LEU A 33 -3.14 -4.72 3.69
CA LEU A 33 -2.19 -5.81 3.46
C LEU A 33 -2.84 -7.11 2.93
N ASN A 34 -4.01 -7.50 3.46
CA ASN A 34 -4.72 -8.70 3.00
C ASN A 34 -5.09 -8.62 1.51
N TYR A 35 -5.45 -7.43 1.02
CA TYR A 35 -5.77 -7.24 -0.38
C TYR A 35 -4.51 -7.26 -1.26
N VAL A 36 -3.38 -6.77 -0.77
CA VAL A 36 -2.09 -6.92 -1.45
C VAL A 36 -1.79 -8.41 -1.68
N TYR A 37 -1.90 -9.24 -0.64
CA TYR A 37 -1.72 -10.69 -0.78
C TYR A 37 -2.77 -11.35 -1.67
N HIS A 38 -4.01 -10.86 -1.68
CA HIS A 38 -5.02 -11.32 -2.64
C HIS A 38 -4.57 -11.06 -4.08
N VAL A 39 -4.08 -9.85 -4.38
CA VAL A 39 -3.58 -9.49 -5.72
C VAL A 39 -2.35 -10.32 -6.10
N LEU A 40 -1.40 -10.54 -5.18
CA LEU A 40 -0.26 -11.42 -5.43
C LEU A 40 -0.70 -12.85 -5.78
N ASN A 41 -1.69 -13.40 -5.07
CA ASN A 41 -2.27 -14.70 -5.38
C ASN A 41 -2.93 -14.74 -6.76
N VAL A 42 -3.69 -13.71 -7.13
CA VAL A 42 -4.32 -13.60 -8.47
C VAL A 42 -3.25 -13.59 -9.58
N HIS A 43 -2.11 -12.96 -9.33
CA HIS A 43 -0.96 -12.98 -10.24
C HIS A 43 -0.02 -14.18 -10.05
N MET A 44 -0.35 -15.09 -9.13
CA MET A 44 0.45 -16.25 -8.76
C MET A 44 1.91 -15.91 -8.42
N MET A 45 2.12 -14.80 -7.74
CA MET A 45 3.42 -14.36 -7.24
C MET A 45 3.70 -14.95 -5.85
N ASP A 46 4.91 -15.44 -5.63
CA ASP A 46 5.35 -15.91 -4.32
C ASP A 46 5.42 -14.73 -3.32
N HIS A 47 4.70 -14.86 -2.20
CA HIS A 47 4.60 -13.80 -1.20
C HIS A 47 5.95 -13.54 -0.50
N GLN A 48 6.74 -14.58 -0.24
CA GLN A 48 8.01 -14.45 0.48
C GLN A 48 9.03 -13.73 -0.39
N ASP A 49 9.11 -14.08 -1.69
CA ASP A 49 9.98 -13.39 -2.62
C ASP A 49 9.56 -11.94 -2.81
N PHE A 50 8.25 -11.66 -2.87
CA PHE A 50 7.75 -10.30 -2.96
C PHE A 50 8.10 -9.46 -1.72
N GLU A 51 7.94 -10.02 -0.52
CA GLU A 51 8.37 -9.35 0.71
C GLU A 51 9.88 -9.13 0.76
N ALA A 52 10.67 -10.12 0.32
CA ALA A 52 12.11 -9.96 0.21
C ALA A 52 12.49 -8.85 -0.78
N ALA A 53 11.74 -8.71 -1.88
CA ALA A 53 11.90 -7.60 -2.82
C ALA A 53 11.54 -6.25 -2.16
N CYS A 54 10.48 -6.20 -1.35
CA CYS A 54 10.11 -5.00 -0.58
C CYS A 54 11.23 -4.57 0.37
N ASP A 55 11.83 -5.53 1.08
CA ASP A 55 12.95 -5.29 1.98
C ASP A 55 14.20 -4.85 1.23
N HIS A 56 14.54 -5.55 0.14
CA HIS A 56 15.68 -5.22 -0.72
C HIS A 56 15.63 -3.78 -1.24
N PHE A 57 14.46 -3.31 -1.69
CA PHE A 57 14.28 -1.95 -2.20
C PHE A 57 13.95 -0.90 -1.13
N GLY A 58 13.85 -1.29 0.14
CA GLY A 58 13.51 -0.41 1.26
C GLY A 58 12.09 0.16 1.17
N VAL A 59 11.15 -0.57 0.56
CA VAL A 59 9.75 -0.15 0.34
C VAL A 59 8.75 -0.92 1.22
N ARG A 60 9.23 -1.75 2.16
CA ARG A 60 8.38 -2.50 3.09
C ARG A 60 7.41 -1.62 3.89
N HIS A 61 7.76 -0.37 4.17
CA HIS A 61 6.87 0.59 4.85
C HIS A 61 5.58 0.91 4.07
N LEU A 62 5.52 0.60 2.77
CA LEU A 62 4.31 0.74 1.95
C LEU A 62 3.32 -0.43 2.15
N LEU A 63 3.76 -1.54 2.77
CA LEU A 63 2.88 -2.66 3.16
C LEU A 63 2.13 -2.30 4.45
N VAL A 64 1.04 -1.55 4.28
CA VAL A 64 0.25 -1.05 5.40
C VAL A 64 -0.90 -1.99 5.72
N GLU A 65 -0.96 -2.46 6.96
CA GLU A 65 -2.14 -3.16 7.49
C GLU A 65 -3.25 -2.14 7.79
N ILE A 66 -4.45 -2.33 7.26
CA ILE A 66 -5.60 -1.46 7.52
C ILE A 66 -6.77 -2.37 7.89
N THR A 67 -7.29 -2.19 9.10
CA THR A 67 -8.44 -2.97 9.58
C THR A 67 -9.75 -2.25 9.31
N ASP A 68 -10.85 -2.99 9.17
CA ASP A 68 -12.18 -2.39 8.97
C ASP A 68 -12.59 -1.49 10.15
N SER A 69 -12.14 -1.83 11.37
CA SER A 69 -12.40 -1.01 12.56
C SER A 69 -11.77 0.39 12.45
N GLU A 70 -10.57 0.49 11.88
CA GLU A 70 -9.89 1.77 11.65
C GLU A 70 -10.57 2.56 10.54
N VAL A 71 -11.03 1.88 9.49
CA VAL A 71 -11.78 2.51 8.40
C VAL A 71 -13.08 3.11 8.93
N CYS A 72 -13.87 2.34 9.69
CA CYS A 72 -15.08 2.85 10.33
C CYS A 72 -14.78 4.03 11.26
N GLY A 73 -13.69 3.95 12.04
CA GLY A 73 -13.25 5.04 12.92
C GLY A 73 -12.88 6.31 12.16
N GLU A 74 -12.12 6.19 11.07
CA GLU A 74 -11.75 7.34 10.24
C GLU A 74 -12.96 7.93 9.51
N MET A 75 -13.87 7.11 8.97
CA MET A 75 -15.13 7.60 8.39
C MET A 75 -15.95 8.40 9.41
N ALA A 76 -16.11 7.89 10.64
CA ALA A 76 -16.80 8.61 11.70
C ALA A 76 -16.10 9.93 12.06
N ALA A 77 -14.77 9.92 12.13
CA ALA A 77 -13.97 11.11 12.41
C ALA A 77 -14.08 12.16 11.29
N ARG A 78 -14.09 11.74 10.02
CA ARG A 78 -14.31 12.61 8.84
C ARG A 78 -15.69 13.26 8.88
N ARG A 79 -16.74 12.48 9.18
CA ARG A 79 -18.10 13.00 9.36
C ARG A 79 -18.19 14.02 10.49
N ALA A 80 -17.54 13.75 11.63
CA ALA A 80 -17.52 14.68 12.77
C ALA A 80 -16.79 15.99 12.44
N ARG A 81 -15.84 15.98 11.50
CA ARG A 81 -15.16 17.18 10.98
C ARG A 81 -15.91 17.85 9.83
N GLU A 82 -17.06 17.31 9.41
CA GLU A 82 -17.77 17.73 8.19
C GLU A 82 -16.86 17.76 6.95
N GLU A 83 -15.90 16.81 6.89
CA GLU A 83 -14.92 16.76 5.82
C GLU A 83 -15.60 16.28 4.52
N PRO A 84 -15.58 17.07 3.43
CA PRO A 84 -16.25 16.69 2.20
C PRO A 84 -15.57 15.46 1.57
N PRO A 85 -16.33 14.62 0.84
CA PRO A 85 -15.74 13.59 0.00
C PRO A 85 -14.76 14.22 -0.98
N SER A 86 -13.64 13.57 -1.22
CA SER A 86 -12.69 14.06 -2.21
C SER A 86 -13.28 13.91 -3.63
N THR A 87 -12.82 14.73 -4.58
CA THR A 87 -13.38 14.79 -5.94
C THR A 87 -12.41 14.28 -7.01
N GLY A 88 -11.15 14.02 -6.65
CA GLY A 88 -10.14 13.47 -7.55
C GLY A 88 -10.43 12.03 -7.99
N PRO A 89 -9.77 11.53 -9.04
CA PRO A 89 -9.89 10.13 -9.42
C PRO A 89 -9.40 9.23 -8.29
N LEU A 90 -10.09 8.13 -8.07
CA LEU A 90 -9.63 7.08 -7.17
C LEU A 90 -8.64 6.18 -7.91
N PRO A 91 -7.70 5.52 -7.22
CA PRO A 91 -6.99 4.39 -7.80
C PRO A 91 -7.99 3.34 -8.30
N ILE A 92 -7.70 2.68 -9.43
CA ILE A 92 -8.60 1.68 -10.04
C ILE A 92 -9.07 0.63 -9.03
N MET A 93 -8.15 0.15 -8.19
CA MET A 93 -8.47 -0.86 -7.17
C MET A 93 -9.43 -0.36 -6.08
N MET A 94 -9.63 0.96 -5.95
CA MET A 94 -10.49 1.60 -4.96
C MET A 94 -11.86 2.01 -5.53
N GLU A 95 -12.04 1.97 -6.86
CA GLU A 95 -13.30 2.39 -7.51
C GLU A 95 -14.49 1.47 -7.16
N VAL A 96 -14.21 0.26 -6.70
CA VAL A 96 -15.24 -0.70 -6.23
C VAL A 96 -15.82 -0.34 -4.86
N LEU A 97 -15.17 0.56 -4.12
CA LEU A 97 -15.61 1.00 -2.80
C LEU A 97 -16.50 2.25 -2.90
N GLY A 98 -17.33 2.47 -1.88
CA GLY A 98 -17.98 3.76 -1.70
C GLY A 98 -16.93 4.87 -1.48
N ARG A 99 -17.17 6.08 -2.02
CA ARG A 99 -16.18 7.17 -1.99
C ARG A 99 -15.66 7.47 -0.58
N GLU A 100 -16.57 7.47 0.40
CA GLU A 100 -16.22 7.75 1.79
C GLU A 100 -15.27 6.70 2.39
N GLU A 101 -15.49 5.43 2.08
CA GLU A 101 -14.61 4.34 2.51
C GLU A 101 -13.24 4.44 1.83
N ALA A 102 -13.24 4.73 0.52
CA ALA A 102 -12.00 4.91 -0.23
C ALA A 102 -11.16 6.06 0.30
N ASP A 103 -11.79 7.20 0.60
CA ASP A 103 -11.14 8.36 1.20
C ASP A 103 -10.55 8.04 2.58
N ALA A 104 -11.30 7.32 3.42
CA ALA A 104 -10.83 6.91 4.75
C ALA A 104 -9.60 6.00 4.65
N ARG A 105 -9.64 4.98 3.79
CA ARG A 105 -8.52 4.06 3.53
C ARG A 105 -7.29 4.78 3.01
N ILE A 106 -7.44 5.69 2.05
CA ILE A 106 -6.35 6.52 1.50
C ILE A 106 -5.75 7.42 2.58
N ALA A 107 -6.59 8.04 3.42
CA ALA A 107 -6.11 8.89 4.52
C ALA A 107 -5.29 8.10 5.54
N ILE A 108 -5.75 6.91 5.94
CA ILE A 108 -5.02 6.01 6.85
C ILE A 108 -3.68 5.61 6.23
N TYR A 109 -3.69 5.16 4.97
CA TYR A 109 -2.50 4.75 4.25
C TYR A 109 -1.46 5.88 4.18
N ASN A 110 -1.87 7.06 3.69
CA ASN A 110 -0.97 8.21 3.55
C ASN A 110 -0.37 8.65 4.87
N ARG A 111 -1.17 8.66 5.95
CA ARG A 111 -0.69 8.99 7.30
C ARG A 111 0.40 8.02 7.75
N ARG A 112 0.18 6.71 7.62
CA ARG A 112 1.14 5.69 8.05
C ARG A 112 2.42 5.69 7.19
N VAL A 113 2.29 5.88 5.88
CA VAL A 113 3.46 6.02 5.00
C VAL A 113 4.28 7.25 5.38
N ALA A 114 3.63 8.40 5.58
CA ALA A 114 4.32 9.62 6.01
C ALA A 114 5.03 9.46 7.37
N GLU A 115 4.39 8.80 8.34
CA GLU A 115 4.99 8.50 9.63
C GLU A 115 6.21 7.56 9.51
N ALA A 116 6.13 6.56 8.65
CA ALA A 116 7.25 5.64 8.42
C ALA A 116 8.41 6.33 7.71
N GLU A 117 8.13 7.11 6.66
CA GLU A 117 9.14 7.88 5.94
C GLU A 117 9.81 8.92 6.87
N ALA A 118 9.05 9.57 7.75
CA ALA A 118 9.60 10.49 8.75
C ALA A 118 10.53 9.79 9.75
N LYS A 119 10.17 8.59 10.23
CA LYS A 119 11.03 7.78 11.11
C LYS A 119 12.32 7.34 10.42
N MET A 120 12.26 7.03 9.14
CA MET A 120 13.43 6.64 8.34
C MET A 120 14.36 7.83 8.04
N ALA A 121 13.82 9.04 7.95
CA ALA A 121 14.59 10.26 7.73
C ALA A 121 15.21 10.85 9.01
N ALA A 122 14.75 10.44 10.19
CA ALA A 122 15.29 10.92 11.46
C ALA A 122 16.70 10.34 11.70
N PRO A 123 17.70 11.17 12.06
CA PRO A 123 19.03 10.66 12.42
C PRO A 123 18.93 9.78 13.67
N ALA A 124 19.69 8.68 13.69
CA ALA A 124 19.80 7.84 14.88
C ALA A 124 20.27 8.69 16.07
N PRO A 125 19.70 8.50 17.28
CA PRO A 125 20.19 9.20 18.46
C PRO A 125 21.68 8.87 18.66
N ALA A 126 22.48 9.92 18.81
CA ALA A 126 23.93 9.86 19.02
C ALA A 126 24.30 9.25 20.38
#